data_AF-A0A6G1S2E3-F1
#
_entry.id   AF-A0A6G1S2E3-F1
#
_cell.length_a   1.000
_cell.length_b   1.000
_cell.length_c   1.000
_cell.angle_alpha   90.00
_cell.angle_beta   90.00
_cell.angle_gamma   90.00
#
_symmetry.space_group_name_H-M   'P 1'
#
loop_
_entity.id
_entity.type
_entity.pdbx_description
1 polymer ?
#
loop_
_entity_poly.entity_id
_entity_poly.type
_entity_poly.pdbx_seq_one_letter_code
_entity_poly.pdbx_strand_id
1 'polypeptide(L)'
;MVLRLEGSWSLLVGKRFLSLSEEDDRPWDTNRILEWPWKSGRIRAVSHTDISKQDLKICVEFDDEPWEKRRWIEVYSHKMKVFLVEQKLVLAERRSQGSSMSPVQWPAMTYKSLVDRS
;
A
#
# COMPACT_ATOMS: atom_id res chain seq x y z
N MET A 1 17.49 -20.94 -0.65
CA MET A 1 18.50 -19.88 -0.92
C MET A 1 17.74 -18.62 -1.32
N VAL A 2 17.67 -17.61 -0.45
CA VAL A 2 17.09 -16.30 -0.79
C VAL A 2 18.25 -15.32 -0.74
N LEU A 3 18.76 -14.95 -1.91
CA LEU A 3 19.81 -13.95 -2.05
C LEU A 3 19.18 -12.58 -1.78
N ARG A 4 19.67 -11.89 -0.74
CA ARG A 4 19.51 -10.44 -0.63
C ARG A 4 20.74 -9.80 -1.26
N LEU A 5 20.53 -8.92 -2.22
CA LEU A 5 21.58 -8.04 -2.74
C LEU A 5 21.23 -6.60 -2.33
N GLU A 6 22.22 -5.91 -1.79
CA GLU A 6 22.18 -4.49 -1.46
C GLU A 6 21.79 -3.64 -2.68
N GLY A 7 21.05 -2.56 -2.42
CA GLY A 7 20.45 -1.68 -3.44
C GLY A 7 18.94 -1.48 -3.33
N SER A 8 18.29 -2.10 -2.33
CA SER A 8 16.95 -1.84 -1.76
C SER A 8 15.84 -1.33 -2.70
N TRP A 9 15.69 -1.96 -3.88
CA TRP A 9 14.37 -2.06 -4.49
C TRP A 9 13.69 -3.26 -3.83
N SER A 10 12.83 -2.94 -2.88
CA SER A 10 12.35 -3.86 -1.86
C SER A 10 11.62 -5.05 -2.49
N LEU A 11 11.91 -6.26 -2.01
CA LEU A 11 11.08 -7.43 -2.22
C LEU A 11 9.62 -7.06 -1.90
N LEU A 12 8.78 -6.97 -2.93
CA LEU A 12 7.36 -6.62 -2.77
C LEU A 12 6.58 -7.77 -2.14
N VAL A 13 6.95 -9.01 -2.44
CA VAL A 13 6.29 -10.21 -1.91
C VAL A 13 6.37 -10.23 -0.38
N GLY A 14 5.22 -10.48 0.25
CA GLY A 14 5.05 -10.54 1.70
C GLY A 14 4.70 -9.19 2.35
N LYS A 15 4.94 -8.06 1.66
CA LYS A 15 4.61 -6.72 2.16
C LYS A 15 3.10 -6.47 2.14
N ARG A 16 2.67 -5.59 3.05
CA ARG A 16 1.32 -5.03 3.03
C ARG A 16 1.20 -3.95 1.96
N PHE A 17 0.00 -3.79 1.44
CA PHE A 17 -0.33 -2.71 0.51
C PHE A 17 -1.63 -2.03 0.89
N LEU A 18 -1.78 -0.79 0.40
CA LEU A 18 -3.03 -0.05 0.34
C LEU A 18 -3.25 0.35 -1.13
N SER A 19 -4.45 0.15 -1.65
CA SER A 19 -4.79 0.49 -3.03
C SER A 19 -6.10 1.22 -3.11
N LEU A 20 -6.17 2.08 -4.12
CA LEU A 20 -7.35 2.82 -4.50
C LEU A 20 -7.51 2.76 -6.01
N SER A 21 -8.62 2.19 -6.46
CA SER A 21 -8.99 2.14 -7.86
C SER A 21 -10.17 3.07 -8.15
N GLU A 22 -10.19 3.62 -9.36
CA GLU A 22 -11.29 4.38 -9.90
C GLU A 22 -12.47 3.43 -10.17
N GLU A 23 -13.38 3.33 -9.19
CA GLU A 23 -14.69 2.71 -9.37
C GLU A 23 -15.79 3.75 -9.57
N ASP A 24 -15.58 5.00 -9.17
CA ASP A 24 -16.54 6.11 -9.29
C ASP A 24 -15.86 7.40 -9.77
N ASP A 25 -16.51 8.14 -10.69
CA ASP A 25 -16.12 9.47 -11.21
C ASP A 25 -16.26 10.61 -10.17
N ARG A 26 -16.18 10.29 -8.87
CA ARG A 26 -16.33 11.29 -7.81
C ARG A 26 -15.03 12.06 -7.61
N PRO A 27 -15.07 13.40 -7.46
CA PRO A 27 -13.90 14.18 -7.11
C PRO A 27 -13.37 13.74 -5.74
N TRP A 28 -12.07 13.46 -5.69
CA TRP A 28 -11.39 12.94 -4.51
C TRP A 28 -11.04 14.09 -3.56
N ASP A 29 -11.88 14.34 -2.55
CA ASP A 29 -11.59 15.33 -1.50
C ASP A 29 -10.59 14.74 -0.49
N THR A 30 -9.38 15.30 -0.46
CA THR A 30 -8.30 14.89 0.45
C THR A 30 -8.62 15.19 1.91
N ASN A 31 -9.54 16.13 2.20
CA ASN A 31 -10.01 16.37 3.58
C ASN A 31 -10.81 15.18 4.12
N ARG A 32 -11.33 14.31 3.24
CA ARG A 32 -12.10 13.11 3.57
C ARG A 32 -11.36 11.82 3.21
N ILE A 33 -10.03 11.86 3.20
CA ILE A 33 -9.17 10.70 2.86
C ILE A 33 -9.48 9.44 3.67
N LEU A 34 -9.98 9.60 4.89
CA LEU A 34 -10.39 8.48 5.76
C LEU A 34 -11.64 7.75 5.26
N GLU A 35 -12.44 8.38 4.40
CA GLU A 35 -13.68 7.85 3.85
C GLU A 35 -13.50 7.24 2.46
N TRP A 36 -12.31 7.36 1.87
CA TRP A 36 -12.02 6.78 0.58
C TRP A 36 -12.14 5.24 0.64
N PRO A 37 -12.58 4.56 -0.43
CA PRO A 37 -12.77 3.11 -0.48
C PRO A 37 -11.43 2.37 -0.58
N TRP A 38 -10.56 2.55 0.42
CA TRP A 38 -9.27 1.89 0.50
C TRP A 38 -9.43 0.38 0.54
N LYS A 39 -8.68 -0.31 -0.31
CA LYS A 39 -8.48 -1.75 -0.23
C LYS A 39 -7.10 -2.04 0.32
N SER A 40 -6.99 -3.06 1.16
CA SER A 40 -5.73 -3.42 1.82
C SER A 40 -5.52 -4.93 1.76
N GLY A 41 -4.25 -5.35 1.83
CA GLY A 41 -3.92 -6.76 1.74
C GLY A 41 -2.44 -7.05 1.78
N ARG A 42 -2.07 -8.24 1.33
CA ARG A 42 -0.69 -8.71 1.18
C ARG A 42 -0.35 -9.06 -0.26
N ILE A 43 0.86 -8.70 -0.67
CA ILE A 43 1.42 -9.09 -1.95
C ILE A 43 1.94 -10.53 -1.87
N ARG A 44 1.47 -11.41 -2.75
CA ARG A 44 1.81 -12.84 -2.78
C ARG A 44 2.80 -13.20 -3.89
N ALA A 45 2.74 -12.51 -5.02
CA ALA A 45 3.67 -12.68 -6.14
C ALA A 45 3.77 -11.40 -6.96
N VAL A 46 4.83 -11.29 -7.77
CA VAL A 46 5.06 -10.18 -8.70
C VAL A 46 5.51 -10.72 -10.05
N SER A 47 5.10 -10.07 -11.15
CA SER A 47 5.46 -10.51 -12.51
C SER A 47 6.90 -10.15 -12.89
N HIS A 48 7.42 -9.05 -12.33
CA HIS A 48 8.77 -8.56 -12.59
C HIS A 48 9.49 -8.25 -11.27
N THR A 49 10.80 -8.42 -11.29
CA THR A 49 11.70 -7.95 -10.22
C THR A 49 11.90 -6.44 -10.27
N ASP A 50 11.90 -5.88 -11.49
CA ASP A 50 11.97 -4.46 -11.76
C ASP A 50 10.58 -3.83 -11.66
N ILE A 51 10.39 -2.96 -10.67
CA ILE A 51 9.11 -2.29 -10.42
C ILE A 51 8.82 -1.16 -11.42
N SER A 52 9.79 -0.73 -12.23
CA SER A 52 9.59 0.34 -13.22
C SER A 52 8.85 -0.12 -14.48
N LYS A 53 8.65 -1.44 -14.63
CA LYS A 53 7.95 -2.05 -15.77
C LYS A 53 6.48 -1.62 -15.78
N GLN A 54 6.04 -1.02 -16.89
CA GLN A 54 4.68 -0.49 -17.03
C GLN A 54 3.61 -1.58 -17.02
N ASP A 55 3.95 -2.79 -17.41
CA ASP A 55 3.11 -3.98 -17.37
C ASP A 55 3.25 -4.77 -16.05
N LEU A 56 3.79 -4.15 -14.98
CA LEU A 56 3.91 -4.77 -13.67
C LEU A 56 2.55 -5.25 -13.14
N LYS A 57 2.47 -6.57 -12.92
CA LYS A 57 1.35 -7.24 -12.27
C LYS A 57 1.77 -7.77 -10.92
N ILE A 58 0.88 -7.68 -9.96
CA ILE A 58 1.08 -8.23 -8.62
C ILE A 58 -0.11 -9.10 -8.24
N CYS A 59 0.17 -10.29 -7.71
CA CYS A 59 -0.84 -11.17 -7.15
C CYS A 59 -1.08 -10.76 -5.71
N VAL A 60 -2.31 -10.42 -5.36
CA VAL A 60 -2.68 -9.90 -4.06
C VAL A 60 -3.71 -10.78 -3.37
N GLU A 61 -3.60 -10.82 -2.05
CA GLU A 61 -4.60 -11.35 -1.13
C GLU A 61 -5.16 -10.16 -0.35
N PHE A 62 -6.45 -9.87 -0.52
CA PHE A 62 -7.10 -8.79 0.22
C PHE A 62 -7.46 -9.25 1.63
N ASP A 63 -7.39 -8.34 2.60
CA ASP A 63 -7.66 -8.66 4.01
C ASP A 63 -9.14 -9.00 4.26
N ASP A 64 -10.06 -8.49 3.42
CA ASP A 64 -11.51 -8.71 3.49
C ASP A 64 -12.01 -9.87 2.62
N GLU A 65 -11.11 -10.62 1.97
CA GLU A 65 -11.46 -11.71 1.07
C GLU A 65 -10.75 -13.04 1.44
N PRO A 66 -11.37 -14.21 1.21
CA PRO A 66 -10.68 -15.50 1.34
C PRO A 66 -9.45 -15.60 0.42
N TRP A 67 -8.45 -16.38 0.83
CA TRP A 67 -7.19 -16.51 0.10
C TRP A 67 -7.35 -17.13 -1.29
N GLU A 68 -8.41 -17.89 -1.53
CA GLU A 68 -8.77 -18.49 -2.82
C GLU A 68 -9.15 -17.41 -3.86
N LYS A 69 -9.56 -16.22 -3.41
CA LYS A 69 -9.90 -15.08 -4.28
C LYS A 69 -8.69 -14.22 -4.67
N ARG A 70 -7.47 -14.67 -4.36
CA ARG A 70 -6.25 -14.01 -4.81
C ARG A 70 -6.30 -13.74 -6.31
N ARG A 71 -5.95 -12.53 -6.70
CA ARG A 71 -6.00 -12.09 -8.10
C ARG A 71 -4.79 -11.26 -8.47
N TRP A 72 -4.45 -11.30 -9.75
CA TRP A 72 -3.45 -10.41 -10.32
C TRP A 72 -4.08 -9.04 -10.58
N ILE A 73 -3.39 -7.98 -10.19
CA ILE A 73 -3.76 -6.60 -10.50
C ILE A 73 -2.64 -5.92 -11.28
N GLU A 74 -3.02 -5.06 -12.22
CA GLU A 74 -2.10 -4.24 -13.01
C GLU A 74 -1.83 -2.94 -12.25
N VAL A 75 -0.60 -2.79 -11.76
CA VAL A 75 -0.24 -1.68 -10.85
C VAL A 75 -0.35 -0.34 -11.57
N TYR A 76 0.16 -0.24 -12.80
CA TYR A 76 0.20 1.02 -13.55
C TYR A 76 -1.02 1.23 -14.47
N SER A 77 -2.03 0.36 -14.39
CA SER A 77 -3.28 0.53 -15.16
C SER A 77 -3.92 1.89 -14.90
N HIS A 78 -4.56 2.49 -15.90
CA HIS A 78 -5.23 3.80 -15.79
C HIS A 78 -6.26 3.85 -14.66
N LYS A 79 -6.87 2.71 -14.32
CA LYS A 79 -7.85 2.59 -13.23
C LYS A 79 -7.24 2.66 -11.84
N MET A 80 -5.93 2.45 -11.69
CA MET A 80 -5.26 2.53 -10.39
C MET A 80 -4.96 3.99 -10.05
N LYS A 81 -5.57 4.55 -9.01
CA LYS A 81 -5.29 5.93 -8.57
C LYS A 81 -4.11 5.97 -7.62
N VAL A 82 -4.14 5.10 -6.61
CA VAL A 82 -3.10 5.05 -5.59
C VAL A 82 -2.73 3.59 -5.33
N PHE A 83 -1.43 3.31 -5.27
CA PHE A 83 -0.91 2.02 -4.82
C PHE A 83 0.29 2.23 -3.91
N LEU A 84 0.08 1.99 -2.61
CA LEU A 84 1.08 2.18 -1.56
C LEU A 84 1.57 0.84 -1.05
N VAL A 85 2.87 0.74 -0.79
CA VAL A 85 3.51 -0.47 -0.27
C VAL A 85 4.22 -0.18 1.04
N GLU A 86 4.05 -1.08 1.99
CA GLU A 86 4.72 -1.05 3.29
C GLU A 86 6.23 -0.85 3.16
N GLN A 87 6.77 0.17 3.84
CA GLN A 87 8.19 0.51 3.79
C GLN A 87 8.91 0.16 5.09
N LYS A 88 8.59 0.85 6.18
CA LYS A 88 9.26 0.70 7.48
C LYS A 88 8.31 1.04 8.63
N LEU A 89 8.57 0.43 9.78
CA LEU A 89 7.97 0.82 11.05
C LEU A 89 8.78 1.97 11.66
N VAL A 90 8.10 3.01 12.11
CA VAL A 90 8.70 4.16 12.81
C VAL A 90 7.96 4.41 14.11
N LEU A 91 8.56 5.21 14.98
CA LEU A 91 7.85 5.83 16.09
C LEU A 91 7.36 7.21 15.64
N ALA A 92 6.09 7.50 15.81
CA ALA A 92 5.47 8.77 15.43
C ALA A 92 4.62 9.33 16.57
N GLU A 93 4.59 10.66 16.67
CA GLU A 93 3.72 11.35 17.62
C GLU A 93 2.26 11.18 17.24
N ARG A 94 1.43 10.79 18.21
CA ARG A 94 -0.03 10.73 18.04
C ARG A 94 -0.69 11.54 19.15
N ARG A 95 -1.56 12.49 18.76
CA ARG A 95 -2.42 13.20 19.73
C ARG A 95 -3.38 12.18 20.36
N SER A 96 -3.28 11.96 21.67
CA SER A 96 -4.30 11.21 22.38
C SER A 96 -5.57 12.05 22.40
N GLN A 97 -6.73 11.45 22.07
CA GLN A 97 -7.99 12.11 22.31
C GLN A 97 -8.25 12.04 23.82
N GLY A 98 -7.86 13.07 24.57
CA GLY A 98 -8.35 13.26 25.93
C GLY A 98 -7.35 13.56 27.05
N SER A 99 -6.05 13.79 26.80
CA SER A 99 -5.17 14.21 27.90
C SER A 99 -4.08 15.19 27.46
N SER A 100 -3.86 16.21 28.29
CA SER A 100 -2.76 17.18 28.26
C SER A 100 -1.39 16.55 28.58
N MET A 101 -1.22 15.26 28.27
CA MET A 101 0.02 14.52 28.48
C MET A 101 0.99 14.78 27.33
N SER A 102 2.28 14.81 27.66
CA SER A 102 3.41 14.92 26.72
C SER A 102 3.24 14.03 25.49
N PRO A 103 3.71 14.45 24.29
CA PRO A 103 3.58 13.67 23.07
C PRO A 103 4.13 12.25 23.27
N VAL A 104 3.25 11.25 23.17
CA VAL A 104 3.63 9.84 23.24
C VAL A 104 3.97 9.36 21.83
N GLN A 105 5.11 8.68 21.71
CA GLN A 105 5.56 8.05 20.48
C GLN A 105 4.89 6.69 20.31
N TRP A 106 4.14 6.50 19.21
CA TRP A 106 3.46 5.25 18.89
C TRP A 106 4.11 4.58 17.67
N PRO A 107 4.14 3.24 17.62
CA PRO A 107 4.51 2.53 16.40
C PRO A 107 3.57 2.90 15.25
N ALA A 108 4.14 3.35 14.13
CA ALA A 108 3.42 3.72 12.93
C ALA A 108 4.08 3.06 11.71
N MET A 109 3.26 2.48 10.84
CA MET A 109 3.74 1.94 9.57
C MET A 109 3.81 3.06 8.53
N THR A 110 4.95 3.15 7.85
CA THR A 110 5.11 4.06 6.71
C THR A 110 4.96 3.30 5.40
N TYR A 111 4.51 4.00 4.38
CA TYR A 111 4.28 3.45 3.06
C TYR A 111 5.04 4.26 2.01
N LYS A 112 5.49 3.59 0.96
CA LYS A 112 6.04 4.18 -0.26
C LYS A 112 5.03 4.02 -1.39
N SER A 113 4.80 5.08 -2.14
CA SER A 113 3.95 5.03 -3.33
C SER A 113 4.66 4.33 -4.49
N LEU A 114 3.96 3.40 -5.15
CA LEU A 114 4.27 2.92 -6.49
C LEU A 114 3.47 3.68 -7.56
N VAL A 115 2.25 4.10 -7.21
CA VAL A 115 1.36 4.92 -8.04
C VAL A 115 0.67 5.92 -7.13
N ASP A 116 0.70 7.19 -7.52
CA ASP A 116 -0.10 8.26 -6.91
C ASP A 116 -0.54 9.22 -8.01
N ARG A 117 -1.85 9.25 -8.26
CA ARG A 117 -2.53 10.12 -9.24
C ARG A 117 -3.63 10.93 -8.57
N SER A 118 -3.58 11.05 -7.24
CA SER A 118 -4.53 11.82 -6.43
C SER A 118 -4.26 13.32 -6.44
#